data_AF-J9CH05-F1
#
_entry.id   AF-J9CH05-F1
#
_cell.length_a   1.000
_cell.length_b   1.000
_cell.length_c   1.000
_cell.angle_alpha   90.00
_cell.angle_beta   90.00
_cell.angle_gamma   90.00
#
_symmetry.space_group_name_H-M   'P 1'
#
loop_
_entity.id
_entity.type
_entity.pdbx_description
1 polymer ?
#
loop_
_entity_poly.entity_id
_entity_poly.type
_entity_poly.pdbx_seq_one_letter_code
_entity_poly.pdbx_strand_id
1 'polypeptide(L)'
;METNEKTIWINLPEDEKLTILSNIAEENGIKENAVEKDFWVSMVLKAMFSLEYSGNLVFKGGTSLSKGWGLIERFSEDCDLAIDRKYLG
;
A
#
# COMPACT_ATOMS: atom_id res chain seq x y z
N MET A 1 3.27 -28.79 16.35
CA MET A 1 2.46 -27.81 15.60
C MET A 1 3.45 -27.05 14.73
N GLU A 2 3.52 -27.37 13.45
CA GLU A 2 4.35 -26.62 12.50
C GLU A 2 3.81 -25.19 12.42
N THR A 3 4.62 -24.24 12.85
CA THR A 3 4.42 -22.84 12.51
C THR A 3 4.76 -22.73 11.03
N ASN A 4 3.75 -22.71 10.15
CA ASN A 4 3.96 -22.31 8.76
C ASN A 4 4.63 -20.93 8.79
N GLU A 5 5.93 -20.88 8.47
CA GLU A 5 6.60 -19.61 8.21
C GLU A 5 5.85 -18.94 7.07
N LYS A 6 5.23 -17.79 7.36
CA LYS A 6 4.61 -16.98 6.32
C LYS A 6 5.74 -16.42 5.46
N THR A 7 5.92 -16.97 4.27
CA THR A 7 6.82 -16.40 3.27
C THR A 7 6.35 -15.01 2.88
N ILE A 8 7.26 -14.05 2.91
CA ILE A 8 6.97 -12.66 2.51
C ILE A 8 6.89 -12.62 0.98
N TRP A 9 5.80 -12.08 0.43
CA TRP A 9 5.54 -12.00 -1.02
C TRP A 9 6.73 -11.43 -1.83
N ILE A 10 7.45 -10.44 -1.28
CA ILE A 10 8.61 -9.82 -1.93
C ILE A 10 9.78 -10.79 -2.18
N ASN A 11 9.85 -11.89 -1.42
CA ASN A 11 10.91 -12.89 -1.50
C ASN A 11 10.56 -14.07 -2.42
N LEU A 12 9.35 -14.10 -2.98
CA LEU A 12 8.93 -15.17 -3.89
C LEU A 12 9.62 -15.05 -5.27
N PRO A 13 9.73 -16.17 -6.01
CA PRO A 13 10.03 -16.17 -7.43
C PRO A 13 9.10 -15.23 -8.22
N GLU A 14 9.59 -14.69 -9.34
CA GLU A 14 8.83 -13.70 -10.13
C GLU A 14 7.55 -14.28 -10.72
N ASP A 15 7.59 -15.52 -11.20
CA ASP A 15 6.45 -16.27 -11.71
C ASP A 15 5.36 -16.50 -10.63
N GLU A 16 5.77 -16.81 -9.40
CA GLU A 16 4.82 -16.93 -8.28
C GLU A 16 4.19 -15.58 -7.93
N LYS A 17 4.98 -14.49 -7.91
CA LYS A 17 4.46 -13.13 -7.66
C LYS A 17 3.41 -12.75 -8.69
N LEU A 18 3.71 -12.95 -9.97
CA LEU A 18 2.81 -12.65 -11.07
C LEU A 18 1.53 -13.49 -11.00
N THR A 19 1.63 -14.77 -10.66
CA THR A 19 0.47 -15.65 -10.47
C THR A 19 -0.45 -15.13 -9.36
N ILE A 20 0.13 -14.70 -8.23
CA ILE A 20 -0.65 -14.12 -7.12
C ILE A 20 -1.35 -12.83 -7.55
N LEU A 21 -0.64 -11.93 -8.24
CA LEU A 21 -1.22 -10.68 -8.74
C LEU A 21 -2.37 -10.94 -9.72
N SER A 22 -2.21 -11.93 -10.62
CA SER A 22 -3.22 -12.34 -11.59
C SER A 22 -4.49 -12.86 -10.92
N ASN A 23 -4.33 -13.77 -9.95
CA ASN A 23 -5.46 -14.34 -9.20
C ASN A 23 -6.24 -13.24 -8.45
N ILE A 24 -5.53 -12.32 -7.78
CA ILE A 24 -6.18 -11.22 -7.05
C ILE A 24 -6.91 -10.28 -8.03
N ALA A 25 -6.30 -10.00 -9.19
CA ALA A 25 -6.90 -9.14 -10.20
C ALA A 25 -8.21 -9.74 -10.75
N GLU A 26 -8.20 -11.05 -11.03
CA GLU A 26 -9.38 -11.80 -11.48
C GLU A 26 -10.48 -11.82 -10.41
N GLU A 27 -10.14 -12.16 -9.17
CA GLU A 27 -11.10 -12.20 -8.04
C GLU A 27 -11.78 -10.85 -7.79
N ASN A 28 -11.05 -9.75 -7.99
CA ASN A 28 -11.54 -8.39 -7.72
C ASN A 28 -12.07 -7.67 -8.97
N GLY A 29 -11.98 -8.29 -10.15
CA GLY A 29 -12.40 -7.69 -11.43
C GLY A 29 -11.64 -6.41 -11.79
N ILE A 30 -10.37 -6.30 -11.37
CA ILE A 30 -9.50 -5.16 -11.64
C ILE A 30 -8.27 -5.59 -12.46
N LYS A 31 -7.46 -4.63 -12.91
CA LYS A 31 -6.25 -4.94 -13.66
C LYS A 31 -5.11 -5.35 -12.72
N GLU A 32 -4.29 -6.31 -13.13
CA GLU A 32 -3.10 -6.77 -12.38
C GLU A 32 -2.18 -5.62 -11.96
N ASN A 33 -1.94 -4.69 -12.89
CA ASN A 33 -1.13 -3.51 -12.63
C ASN A 33 -1.71 -2.60 -11.54
N ALA A 34 -3.03 -2.59 -11.34
CA ALA A 34 -3.69 -1.85 -10.28
C ALA A 34 -3.49 -2.54 -8.93
N VAL A 35 -3.55 -3.88 -8.89
CA VAL A 35 -3.25 -4.67 -7.68
C VAL A 35 -1.83 -4.43 -7.21
N GLU A 36 -0.86 -4.54 -8.12
CA GLU A 36 0.56 -4.36 -7.79
C GLU A 36 0.83 -2.95 -7.25
N LYS A 37 0.31 -1.93 -7.95
CA LYS A 37 0.48 -0.55 -7.50
C LYS A 37 -0.20 -0.30 -6.15
N ASP A 38 -1.40 -0.85 -5.92
CA ASP A 38 -2.10 -0.73 -4.63
C ASP A 38 -1.27 -1.31 -3.48
N PHE A 39 -0.67 -2.47 -3.72
CA PHE A 39 0.22 -3.13 -2.78
C PHE A 39 1.42 -2.24 -2.42
N TRP A 40 2.12 -1.70 -3.41
CA TRP A 40 3.28 -0.84 -3.17
C TRP A 40 2.94 0.46 -2.44
N VAL A 41 1.85 1.13 -2.84
CA VAL A 41 1.33 2.33 -2.14
C VAL A 41 1.07 2.02 -0.66
N SER A 42 0.40 0.90 -0.39
CA SER A 42 0.07 0.48 0.98
C SER A 42 1.33 0.15 1.80
N MET A 43 2.32 -0.49 1.17
CA MET A 43 3.61 -0.79 1.81
C MET A 43 4.42 0.46 2.13
N VAL A 44 4.47 1.43 1.21
CA VAL A 44 5.14 2.72 1.43
C VAL A 44 4.48 3.49 2.57
N LEU A 45 3.16 3.59 2.59
CA LEU A 45 2.44 4.24 3.68
C LEU A 45 2.72 3.54 5.02
N LYS A 46 2.66 2.21 5.05
CA LYS A 46 3.01 1.44 6.26
C LYS A 46 4.43 1.72 6.73
N ALA A 47 5.40 1.76 5.81
CA ALA A 47 6.78 2.06 6.13
C ALA A 47 6.92 3.49 6.70
N MET A 48 6.36 4.49 6.03
CA MET A 48 6.43 5.90 6.45
C MET A 48 5.82 6.12 7.84
N PHE A 49 4.67 5.52 8.11
CA PHE A 49 4.00 5.65 9.41
C PHE A 49 4.55 4.72 10.50
N SER A 50 5.50 3.84 10.19
CA SER A 50 6.24 3.04 11.19
C SER A 50 7.47 3.76 11.77
N LEU A 51 7.86 4.90 11.18
CA LEU A 51 9.03 5.68 11.58
C LEU A 51 8.71 6.55 12.81
N GLU A 52 9.74 6.90 13.57
CA GLU A 52 9.62 7.67 14.83
C GLU A 52 8.98 9.06 14.62
N TYR A 53 9.21 9.67 13.45
CA TYR A 53 8.67 10.98 13.09
C TYR A 53 7.28 10.94 12.45
N SER A 54 6.62 9.78 12.42
CA SER A 54 5.28 9.60 11.85
C SER A 54 4.22 10.55 12.44
N GLY A 55 4.37 10.97 13.70
CA GLY A 55 3.50 11.97 14.34
C GLY A 55 3.50 13.35 13.66
N ASN A 56 4.53 13.65 12.85
CA ASN A 56 4.63 14.87 12.07
C ASN A 56 4.20 14.68 10.61
N LEU A 57 3.82 13.47 10.22
CA LEU A 57 3.33 13.15 8.88
C LEU A 57 1.81 13.15 8.87
N VAL A 58 1.22 13.77 7.85
CA VAL A 58 -0.21 13.72 7.60
C VAL A 58 -0.43 13.12 6.22
N PHE A 59 -1.18 12.02 6.17
CA PHE A 59 -1.63 11.41 4.93
C PHE A 59 -2.83 12.18 4.39
N LYS A 60 -2.73 12.67 3.15
CA LYS A 60 -3.70 13.58 2.53
C LYS A 60 -4.11 13.08 1.14
N GLY A 61 -4.86 13.92 0.44
CA GLY A 61 -5.16 13.73 -0.97
C GLY A 61 -6.20 12.66 -1.26
N GLY A 62 -6.34 12.34 -2.54
CA GLY A 62 -7.33 11.38 -3.04
C GLY A 62 -7.17 9.98 -2.44
N THR A 63 -5.93 9.55 -2.22
CA THR A 63 -5.59 8.24 -1.68
C THR A 63 -5.98 8.11 -0.21
N SER A 64 -5.89 9.18 0.59
CA SER A 64 -6.38 9.16 1.96
C SER A 64 -7.91 8.99 2.04
N LEU A 65 -8.64 9.58 1.10
CA LEU A 65 -10.11 9.48 1.02
C LEU A 65 -10.55 8.07 0.59
N SER A 66 -9.84 7.42 -0.34
CA SER A 66 -10.15 6.04 -0.74
C SER A 66 -9.67 5.02 0.31
N LYS A 67 -8.42 5.05 0.74
CA LYS A 67 -7.83 4.02 1.63
C LYS A 67 -8.15 4.20 3.12
N GLY A 68 -8.24 5.45 3.59
CA GLY A 68 -8.49 5.74 5.01
C GLY A 68 -9.97 5.80 5.36
N TRP A 69 -10.79 6.29 4.42
CA TRP A 69 -12.21 6.59 4.69
C TRP A 69 -13.20 5.86 3.78
N GLY A 70 -12.74 5.19 2.71
CA GLY A 70 -13.63 4.51 1.77
C GLY A 70 -14.61 5.44 1.05
N LEU A 71 -14.31 6.74 0.96
CA LEU A 71 -15.24 7.76 0.46
C LEU A 71 -15.32 7.82 -1.07
N ILE A 72 -14.35 7.23 -1.77
CA ILE A 72 -14.29 7.21 -3.23
C ILE A 72 -13.79 5.85 -3.72
N GLU A 73 -14.44 5.32 -4.77
CA GLU A 73 -14.03 4.10 -5.46
C GLU A 73 -13.20 4.42 -6.70
N ARG A 74 -11.98 4.90 -6.48
CA ARG A 74 -10.99 5.02 -7.54
C ARG A 74 -9.66 4.45 -7.10
N PHE A 75 -9.00 3.77 -8.03
CA PHE A 75 -7.60 3.43 -7.88
C PHE A 75 -6.79 4.74 -7.79
N SER A 76 -5.94 4.85 -6.77
CA SER A 76 -5.12 6.03 -6.53
C SER A 76 -3.68 5.61 -6.39
N GLU A 77 -2.88 5.97 -7.39
CA GLU A 77 -1.45 5.64 -7.50
C GLU A 77 -0.58 6.51 -6.61
N ASP A 78 -1.04 7.74 -6.31
CA ASP A 78 -0.23 8.75 -5.64
C ASP A 78 -0.24 8.58 -4.10
N CYS A 79 0.86 8.95 -3.45
CA CYS A 79 0.96 9.09 -1.99
C CYS A 79 1.19 10.55 -1.61
N ASP A 80 0.11 11.27 -1.31
CA ASP A 80 0.21 12.65 -0.83
C ASP A 80 0.51 12.68 0.67
N LEU A 81 1.73 13.06 1.02
CA LEU A 81 2.17 13.27 2.40
C LEU A 81 2.49 14.74 2.64
N ALA A 82 2.11 15.25 3.80
CA ALA A 82 2.62 16.54 4.27
C ALA A 82 3.30 16.39 5.63
N ILE A 83 4.26 17.27 5.88
CA ILE A 83 5.00 17.35 7.14
C ILE A 83 4.48 18.56 7.92
N ASP A 84 4.30 18.42 9.24
CA ASP A 84 4.02 19.58 10.10
C ASP A 84 5.18 20.58 9.97
N ARG A 85 4.84 21.80 9.56
CA ARG A 85 5.82 22.87 9.39
C ARG A 85 6.56 23.19 10.69
N LYS A 86 5.91 23.02 11.84
CA LYS A 86 6.53 23.24 13.17
C LYS A 86 7.68 22.27 13.44
N TYR A 87 7.67 21.10 12.80
CA TYR A 87 8.73 20.12 12.92
C TYR A 87 10.00 20.51 12.13
N LEU A 88 9.86 21.35 11.10
CA LEU A 88 10.97 21.74 10.23
C LEU A 88 11.69 23.03 10.66
N GLY A 89 11.20 23.74 11.68
CA GLY A 89 11.71 25.05 12.12
C GLY A 89 10.87 26.21 11.61
#